data_AF-A0A662HJ83-F1
#
_entry.id   AF-A0A662HJ83-F1
#
_cell.length_a   1.000
_cell.length_b   1.000
_cell.length_c   1.000
_cell.angle_alpha   90.00
_cell.angle_beta   90.00
_cell.angle_gamma   90.00
#
_symmetry.space_group_name_H-M   'P 1'
#
loop_
_entity.id
_entity.type
_entity.pdbx_description
1 polymer ?
#
loop_
_entity_poly.entity_id
_entity_poly.type
_entity_poly.pdbx_seq_one_letter_code
_entity_poly.pdbx_strand_id
1 'polypeptide(L)'
;GYIETRIAMLRLNELLCRYFSDAGIPIVPIHPSCIMIASNGIPSAIFIKPINVALEAGYVPVLHGDVVLDISRSYSIISGDTLIDVLTDYIPTRLVIFGMDVDGIYDRDPSEVGAKLLTEISVSEIDNISGKVAYLDVTGGIITKLRVAKKLAAKGIEVVFLNIVKGGILTDFLSGKEVTATRVLINRKISP
;
A
#
# COMPACT_ATOMS: atom_id res chain seq x y z
N GLY A 1 8.75 10.52 -21.98
CA GLY A 1 8.39 9.41 -21.07
C GLY A 1 8.54 9.75 -19.59
N TYR A 2 9.76 10.02 -19.12
CA TYR A 2 10.05 10.28 -17.69
C TYR A 2 9.29 11.50 -17.14
N ILE A 3 9.43 12.65 -17.79
CA ILE A 3 8.95 13.92 -17.25
C ILE A 3 7.42 14.01 -17.31
N GLU A 4 6.80 13.42 -18.33
CA GLU A 4 5.34 13.41 -18.52
C GLU A 4 4.66 12.54 -17.46
N THR A 5 5.20 11.35 -17.17
CA THR A 5 4.72 10.51 -16.06
C THR A 5 4.86 11.23 -14.73
N ARG A 6 6.01 11.89 -14.49
CA ARG A 6 6.22 12.65 -13.26
C ARG A 6 5.25 13.82 -13.13
N ILE A 7 5.04 14.60 -14.19
CA ILE A 7 4.07 15.70 -14.20
C ILE A 7 2.66 15.20 -13.90
N ALA A 8 2.25 14.06 -14.48
CA ALA A 8 0.94 13.47 -14.20
C ALA A 8 0.77 13.09 -12.72
N MET A 9 1.80 12.47 -12.11
CA MET A 9 1.78 12.12 -10.69
C MET A 9 1.78 13.35 -9.78
N LEU A 10 2.55 14.38 -10.10
CA LEU A 10 2.56 15.63 -9.34
C LEU A 10 1.18 16.32 -9.38
N ARG A 11 0.50 16.33 -10.53
CA ARG A 11 -0.86 16.88 -10.65
C ARG A 11 -1.89 16.10 -9.82
N LEU A 12 -1.83 14.77 -9.85
CA LEU A 12 -2.70 13.93 -9.03
C LEU A 12 -2.42 14.14 -7.53
N ASN A 13 -1.16 14.18 -7.14
CA ASN A 13 -0.76 14.44 -5.76
C ASN A 13 -1.24 15.82 -5.29
N GLU A 14 -1.09 16.86 -6.11
CA GLU A 14 -1.60 18.19 -5.80
C GLU A 14 -3.12 18.17 -5.55
N LEU A 15 -3.88 17.52 -6.43
CA LEU A 15 -5.32 17.38 -6.28
C LEU A 15 -5.69 16.70 -4.96
N LEU A 16 -5.05 15.58 -4.61
CA LEU A 16 -5.29 14.87 -3.35
C LEU A 16 -4.90 15.70 -2.14
N CYS A 17 -3.76 16.39 -2.19
CA CYS A 17 -3.29 17.27 -1.11
C CYS A 17 -4.28 18.40 -0.85
N ARG A 18 -4.90 18.97 -1.90
CA ARG A 18 -5.96 19.98 -1.75
C ARG A 18 -7.17 19.40 -1.03
N TYR A 19 -7.67 18.24 -1.44
CA TYR A 19 -8.78 17.59 -0.75
C TYR A 19 -8.50 17.31 0.74
N PHE A 20 -7.31 16.83 1.08
CA PHE A 20 -6.94 16.61 2.47
C PHE A 20 -6.80 17.92 3.25
N SER A 21 -6.20 18.95 2.65
CA SER A 21 -6.06 20.28 3.24
C SER A 21 -7.42 20.93 3.49
N ASP A 22 -8.34 20.85 2.53
CA ASP A 22 -9.70 21.39 2.64
C ASP A 22 -10.51 20.67 3.73
N ALA A 23 -10.21 19.39 3.97
CA ALA A 23 -10.74 18.61 5.09
C ALA A 23 -10.05 18.90 6.44
N GLY A 24 -9.08 19.81 6.49
CA GLY A 24 -8.37 20.20 7.70
C GLY A 24 -7.31 19.19 8.18
N ILE A 25 -6.91 18.25 7.34
CA ILE A 25 -5.86 17.27 7.68
C ILE A 25 -4.49 17.96 7.51
N PRO A 26 -3.61 17.93 8.53
CA PRO A 26 -2.30 18.59 8.48
C PRO A 26 -1.32 17.81 7.61
N ILE A 27 -1.55 17.77 6.30
CA ILE A 27 -0.74 17.00 5.36
C ILE A 27 0.57 17.71 4.99
N VAL A 28 1.59 16.92 4.68
CA VAL A 28 2.82 17.40 4.03
C VAL A 28 3.19 16.49 2.86
N PRO A 29 3.19 16.98 1.61
CA PRO A 29 3.59 16.17 0.47
C PRO A 29 5.11 15.92 0.50
N ILE A 30 5.52 14.67 0.34
CA ILE A 30 6.92 14.27 0.23
C ILE A 30 7.08 13.43 -1.04
N HIS A 31 7.85 13.94 -1.99
CA HIS A 31 8.08 13.26 -3.26
C HIS A 31 9.21 12.23 -3.13
N PRO A 32 8.97 10.92 -3.39
CA PRO A 32 10.03 9.91 -3.30
C PRO A 32 11.25 10.23 -4.15
N SER A 33 11.07 10.83 -5.33
CA SER A 33 12.17 11.29 -6.19
C SER A 33 13.12 12.32 -5.55
N CYS A 34 12.74 12.94 -4.42
CA CYS A 34 13.57 13.86 -3.67
C CYS A 34 14.27 13.21 -2.45
N ILE A 35 13.84 12.01 -2.05
CA ILE A 35 14.34 11.33 -0.84
C ILE A 35 14.86 9.92 -1.10
N MET A 36 14.81 9.44 -2.34
CA MET A 36 15.12 8.06 -2.69
C MET A 36 15.98 7.98 -3.96
N ILE A 37 16.92 7.04 -3.95
CA ILE A 37 17.67 6.59 -5.13
C ILE A 37 17.44 5.08 -5.27
N ALA A 38 17.32 4.62 -6.50
CA ALA A 38 17.23 3.20 -6.82
C ALA A 38 18.55 2.66 -7.41
N SER A 39 18.67 1.34 -7.40
CA SER A 39 19.66 0.61 -8.18
C SER A 39 19.00 -0.62 -8.78
N ASN A 40 18.99 -0.69 -10.11
CA ASN A 40 18.39 -1.78 -10.88
C ASN A 40 16.90 -2.02 -10.54
N GLY A 41 16.14 -0.94 -10.35
CA GLY A 41 14.71 -1.00 -10.06
C GLY A 41 14.34 -1.14 -8.58
N ILE A 42 15.32 -1.21 -7.69
CA ILE A 42 15.11 -1.43 -6.26
C ILE A 42 15.58 -0.20 -5.48
N PRO A 43 14.82 0.34 -4.52
CA PRO A 43 15.30 1.39 -3.62
C PRO A 43 16.63 0.98 -2.95
N SER A 44 17.67 1.81 -3.12
CA SER A 44 19.02 1.52 -2.63
C SER A 44 19.51 2.54 -1.59
N ALA A 45 19.02 3.78 -1.64
CA ALA A 45 19.32 4.79 -0.63
C ALA A 45 18.06 5.64 -0.35
N ILE A 46 17.81 5.91 0.94
CA ILE A 46 16.59 6.59 1.41
C ILE A 46 16.94 7.59 2.49
N PHE A 47 16.60 8.85 2.24
CA PHE A 47 16.70 9.92 3.20
C PHE A 47 15.38 10.04 3.97
N ILE A 48 15.23 9.25 5.04
CA ILE A 48 13.99 9.17 5.83
C ILE A 48 13.71 10.40 6.68
N LYS A 49 14.73 11.23 6.99
CA LYS A 49 14.64 12.31 7.97
C LYS A 49 13.46 13.27 7.75
N PRO A 50 13.10 13.70 6.52
CA PRO A 50 11.93 14.56 6.32
C PRO A 50 10.62 13.92 6.77
N ILE A 51 10.44 12.62 6.58
CA ILE A 51 9.25 11.89 7.03
C ILE A 51 9.20 11.86 8.56
N ASN A 52 10.32 11.53 9.21
CA ASN A 52 10.37 11.47 10.68
C ASN A 52 10.10 12.84 11.32
N VAL A 53 10.71 13.91 10.80
CA VAL A 53 10.49 15.27 11.29
C VAL A 53 9.03 15.71 11.11
N ALA A 54 8.41 15.36 9.98
CA ALA A 54 7.00 15.64 9.75
C ALA A 54 6.09 14.93 10.76
N LEU A 55 6.32 13.63 10.98
CA LEU A 55 5.57 12.83 11.95
C LEU A 55 5.75 13.36 13.39
N GLU A 56 6.98 13.67 13.79
CA GLU A 56 7.30 14.25 15.10
C GLU A 56 6.61 15.61 15.33
N ALA A 57 6.42 16.39 14.26
CA ALA A 57 5.72 17.67 14.29
C ALA A 57 4.19 17.56 14.17
N GLY A 58 3.64 16.34 14.12
CA GLY A 58 2.19 16.09 14.04
C GLY A 58 1.57 16.24 12.65
N TYR A 59 2.39 16.32 11.60
CA TYR A 59 1.90 16.29 10.22
C TYR A 59 1.66 14.86 9.73
N VAL A 60 0.85 14.74 8.68
CA VAL A 60 0.59 13.49 7.95
C VAL A 60 1.36 13.51 6.62
N PRO A 61 2.49 12.78 6.50
CA PRO A 61 3.22 12.67 5.24
C PRO A 61 2.37 12.03 4.15
N VAL A 62 2.27 12.68 2.99
CA VAL A 62 1.61 12.16 1.79
C VAL A 62 2.68 11.86 0.76
N LEU A 63 2.79 10.58 0.40
CA LEU A 63 3.70 10.07 -0.63
C LEU A 63 2.87 9.39 -1.73
N HIS A 64 3.47 9.21 -2.90
CA HIS A 64 2.84 8.58 -4.06
C HIS A 64 3.85 7.75 -4.84
N GLY A 65 3.38 6.83 -5.69
CA GLY A 65 4.27 6.16 -6.64
C GLY A 65 4.97 7.20 -7.53
N ASP A 66 6.28 7.06 -7.71
CA ASP A 66 7.10 8.11 -8.31
C ASP A 66 8.23 7.53 -9.17
N VAL A 67 8.78 8.37 -10.04
CA VAL A 67 9.91 8.02 -10.89
C VAL A 67 11.19 8.57 -10.26
N VAL A 68 12.02 7.67 -9.73
CA VAL A 68 13.24 8.01 -9.00
C VAL A 68 14.47 7.80 -9.88
N LEU A 69 15.57 8.50 -9.59
CA LEU A 69 16.85 8.27 -10.26
C LEU A 69 17.39 6.90 -9.87
N ASP A 70 18.02 6.22 -10.83
CA ASP A 70 18.57 4.87 -10.64
C ASP A 70 20.04 4.83 -11.06
N ILE A 71 20.90 4.28 -10.20
CA ILE A 71 22.36 4.25 -10.42
C ILE A 71 22.75 3.25 -11.51
N SER A 72 22.04 2.11 -11.60
CA SER A 72 22.32 1.07 -12.60
C SER A 72 21.62 1.32 -13.93
N ARG A 73 20.70 2.29 -13.96
CA ARG A 73 19.87 2.66 -15.11
C ARG A 73 19.91 4.19 -15.27
N SER A 74 18.86 4.79 -15.82
CA SER A 74 18.66 6.25 -15.77
C SER A 74 17.62 6.63 -14.73
N TYR A 75 16.53 5.87 -14.66
CA TYR A 75 15.47 6.03 -13.68
C TYR A 75 14.71 4.72 -13.49
N SER A 76 13.95 4.63 -12.41
CA SER A 76 13.08 3.50 -12.09
C SER A 76 11.74 3.99 -11.55
N ILE A 77 10.67 3.23 -11.84
CA ILE A 77 9.35 3.50 -11.29
C ILE A 77 9.23 2.78 -9.95
N ILE A 78 8.95 3.52 -8.89
CA ILE A 78 8.69 2.99 -7.56
C ILE A 78 7.18 3.07 -7.31
N SER A 79 6.53 1.92 -7.15
CA SER A 79 5.11 1.85 -6.83
C SER A 79 4.84 2.18 -5.36
N GLY A 80 3.58 2.53 -5.04
CA GLY A 80 3.15 2.70 -3.65
C GLY A 80 3.39 1.43 -2.80
N ASP A 81 3.17 0.25 -3.35
CA ASP A 81 3.41 -1.02 -2.64
C ASP A 81 4.89 -1.21 -2.29
N THR A 82 5.81 -0.83 -3.19
CA THR A 82 7.26 -0.84 -2.91
C THR A 82 7.63 0.20 -1.86
N LEU A 83 7.03 1.39 -1.89
CA LEU A 83 7.25 2.38 -0.83
C LEU A 83 6.82 1.84 0.53
N ILE A 84 5.67 1.17 0.62
CA ILE A 84 5.20 0.57 1.86
C ILE A 84 6.15 -0.54 2.35
N ASP A 85 6.58 -1.46 1.49
CA ASP A 85 7.53 -2.54 1.84
C ASP A 85 8.79 -1.96 2.49
N VAL A 86 9.30 -0.86 1.93
CA VAL A 86 10.58 -0.29 2.32
C VAL A 86 10.47 0.71 3.48
N LEU A 87 9.48 1.60 3.50
CA LEU A 87 9.33 2.60 4.56
C LEU A 87 9.03 1.97 5.93
N THR A 88 8.37 0.81 5.94
CA THR A 88 8.10 0.07 7.18
C THR A 88 9.37 -0.43 7.90
N ASP A 89 10.51 -0.49 7.22
CA ASP A 89 11.81 -0.80 7.85
C ASP A 89 12.39 0.39 8.62
N TYR A 90 11.93 1.61 8.33
CA TYR A 90 12.43 2.85 8.92
C TYR A 90 11.44 3.53 9.86
N ILE A 91 10.15 3.17 9.76
CA ILE A 91 9.06 3.77 10.53
C ILE A 91 8.39 2.69 11.37
N PRO A 92 8.33 2.82 12.70
CA PRO A 92 7.58 1.89 13.56
C PRO A 92 6.12 1.81 13.10
N THR A 93 5.76 0.67 12.51
CA THR A 93 4.45 0.49 11.88
C THR A 93 3.71 -0.65 12.55
N ARG A 94 2.51 -0.38 13.06
CA ARG A 94 1.64 -1.41 13.66
C ARG A 94 0.64 -1.97 12.67
N LEU A 95 0.20 -1.16 11.71
CA LEU A 95 -0.93 -1.43 10.83
C LEU A 95 -0.65 -0.86 9.45
N VAL A 96 -0.91 -1.67 8.41
CA VAL A 96 -0.92 -1.27 7.01
C VAL A 96 -2.29 -1.61 6.42
N ILE A 97 -2.92 -0.62 5.80
CA ILE A 97 -4.21 -0.77 5.12
C ILE A 97 -4.00 -0.58 3.61
N PHE A 98 -4.33 -1.60 2.84
CA PHE A 98 -4.45 -1.51 1.40
C PHE A 98 -5.91 -1.14 1.04
N GLY A 99 -6.08 0.07 0.52
CA GLY A 99 -7.35 0.52 -0.04
C GLY A 99 -7.57 -0.09 -1.42
N MET A 100 -8.68 -0.81 -1.56
CA MET A 100 -9.12 -1.50 -2.77
C MET A 100 -10.42 -0.88 -3.30
N ASP A 101 -10.78 -1.19 -4.53
CA ASP A 101 -12.10 -0.89 -5.14
C ASP A 101 -13.13 -2.01 -4.92
N VAL A 102 -12.71 -3.10 -4.28
CA VAL A 102 -13.53 -4.25 -3.87
C VAL A 102 -13.35 -4.54 -2.38
N ASP A 103 -14.19 -5.39 -1.81
CA ASP A 103 -14.31 -5.60 -0.35
C ASP A 103 -13.09 -6.25 0.35
N GLY A 104 -12.11 -6.70 -0.42
CA GLY A 104 -10.89 -7.31 0.06
C GLY A 104 -10.32 -8.28 -0.97
N ILE A 105 -9.73 -9.38 -0.50
CA ILE A 105 -9.22 -10.45 -1.34
C ILE A 105 -10.30 -11.52 -1.51
N TYR A 106 -10.56 -11.89 -2.77
CA TYR A 106 -11.50 -12.95 -3.12
C TYR A 106 -10.76 -14.23 -3.52
N ASP A 107 -11.44 -15.36 -3.44
CA ASP A 107 -10.90 -16.66 -3.89
C ASP A 107 -10.75 -16.79 -5.41
N ARG A 108 -11.39 -15.88 -6.16
CA ARG A 108 -11.40 -15.71 -7.63
C ARG A 108 -11.82 -14.27 -7.98
N ASP A 109 -12.10 -13.98 -9.24
CA ASP A 109 -12.60 -12.67 -9.66
C ASP A 109 -13.90 -12.32 -8.90
N PRO A 110 -13.98 -11.16 -8.21
CA PRO A 110 -15.16 -10.76 -7.46
C PRO A 110 -16.41 -10.55 -8.34
N SER A 111 -16.27 -10.41 -9.66
CA SER A 111 -17.39 -10.33 -10.62
C SER A 111 -17.98 -11.70 -10.99
N GLU A 112 -17.29 -12.80 -10.69
CA GLU A 112 -17.78 -14.15 -10.96
C GLU A 112 -18.86 -14.59 -9.96
N VAL A 113 -19.87 -15.30 -10.48
CA VAL A 113 -20.93 -15.87 -9.64
C VAL A 113 -20.34 -16.87 -8.64
N GLY A 114 -20.59 -16.62 -7.36
CA GLY A 114 -20.13 -17.47 -6.27
C GLY A 114 -18.71 -17.18 -5.78
N ALA A 115 -18.08 -16.09 -6.24
CA ALA A 115 -16.84 -15.59 -5.65
C ALA A 115 -17.02 -15.29 -4.16
N LYS A 116 -16.05 -15.72 -3.35
CA LYS A 116 -16.10 -15.60 -1.90
C LYS A 116 -15.00 -14.68 -1.40
N LEU A 117 -15.39 -13.69 -0.60
CA LEU A 117 -14.44 -12.86 0.15
C LEU A 117 -13.71 -13.74 1.17
N LEU A 118 -12.38 -13.67 1.15
CA LEU A 118 -11.52 -14.28 2.14
C LEU A 118 -11.37 -13.29 3.30
N THR A 119 -12.20 -13.39 4.34
CA THR A 119 -12.17 -12.46 5.49
C THR A 119 -10.86 -12.53 6.27
N GLU A 120 -10.20 -13.68 6.25
CA GLU A 120 -8.88 -13.91 6.85
C GLU A 120 -8.04 -14.77 5.90
N ILE A 121 -6.77 -14.41 5.76
CA ILE A 121 -5.76 -15.17 5.02
C ILE A 121 -4.51 -15.32 5.89
N SER A 122 -3.94 -16.52 5.97
CA SER A 122 -2.64 -16.70 6.59
C SER A 122 -1.49 -16.37 5.63
N VAL A 123 -0.33 -16.02 6.18
CA VAL A 123 0.92 -15.86 5.42
C VAL A 123 1.25 -17.10 4.57
N SER A 124 0.89 -18.30 5.03
CA SER A 124 1.10 -19.56 4.31
C SER A 124 0.12 -19.77 3.14
N GLU A 125 -1.07 -19.17 3.18
CA GLU A 125 -2.07 -19.27 2.12
C GLU A 125 -1.79 -18.31 0.95
N ILE A 126 -1.01 -17.24 1.18
CA ILE A 126 -0.79 -16.17 0.21
C ILE A 126 -0.22 -16.66 -1.13
N ASP A 127 0.76 -17.58 -1.14
CA ASP A 127 1.37 -18.04 -2.39
C ASP A 127 0.36 -18.81 -3.26
N ASN A 128 -0.48 -19.62 -2.63
CA ASN A 128 -1.55 -20.36 -3.30
C ASN A 128 -2.64 -19.40 -3.84
N ILE A 129 -3.06 -18.43 -3.04
CA ILE A 129 -4.02 -17.40 -3.47
C ILE A 129 -3.46 -16.61 -4.65
N SER A 130 -2.19 -16.17 -4.55
CA SER A 130 -1.50 -15.43 -5.62
C SER A 130 -1.50 -16.22 -6.92
N GLY A 131 -1.23 -17.54 -6.87
CA GLY A 131 -1.29 -18.41 -8.04
C GLY A 131 -2.69 -18.49 -8.66
N LYS A 132 -3.75 -18.48 -7.84
CA LYS A 132 -5.14 -18.49 -8.32
C LYS A 132 -5.59 -17.18 -8.94
N VAL A 133 -5.12 -16.04 -8.43
CA VAL A 133 -5.52 -14.72 -8.96
C VAL A 133 -4.57 -14.19 -10.04
N ALA A 134 -3.50 -14.92 -10.36
CA ALA A 134 -2.47 -14.47 -11.28
C ALA A 134 -2.99 -14.16 -12.69
N TYR A 135 -3.99 -14.90 -13.18
CA TYR A 135 -4.56 -14.68 -14.52
C TYR A 135 -5.47 -13.44 -14.58
N LEU A 136 -5.99 -13.00 -13.43
CA LEU A 136 -6.85 -11.82 -13.29
C LEU A 136 -6.03 -10.55 -13.10
N ASP A 137 -4.81 -10.68 -12.60
CA ASP A 137 -3.94 -9.56 -12.27
C ASP A 137 -3.16 -9.05 -13.49
N VAL A 138 -3.89 -8.53 -14.49
CA VAL A 138 -3.31 -7.95 -15.72
C VAL A 138 -2.35 -6.79 -15.44
N THR A 139 -2.42 -6.18 -14.25
CA THR A 139 -1.53 -5.08 -13.84
C THR A 139 -0.40 -5.51 -12.90
N GLY A 140 -0.39 -6.76 -12.44
CA GLY A 140 0.52 -7.23 -11.38
C GLY A 140 0.28 -6.54 -10.03
N GLY A 141 -0.87 -5.88 -9.84
CA GLY A 141 -1.21 -5.08 -8.68
C GLY A 141 -1.57 -5.92 -7.45
N ILE A 142 -2.45 -6.92 -7.58
CA ILE A 142 -2.91 -7.70 -6.43
C ILE A 142 -1.84 -8.68 -5.95
N ILE A 143 -1.09 -9.29 -6.86
CA ILE A 143 0.04 -10.18 -6.52
C ILE A 143 1.12 -9.39 -5.79
N THR A 144 1.44 -8.19 -6.26
CA THR A 144 2.45 -7.34 -5.60
C THR A 144 2.02 -6.95 -4.20
N LYS A 145 0.75 -6.57 -4.00
CA LYS A 145 0.21 -6.25 -2.68
C LYS A 145 0.24 -7.46 -1.74
N LEU A 146 -0.18 -8.63 -2.22
CA LEU A 146 -0.14 -9.88 -1.45
C LEU A 146 1.30 -10.25 -1.04
N ARG A 147 2.27 -10.10 -1.95
CA ARG A 147 3.69 -10.31 -1.65
C ARG A 147 4.20 -9.35 -0.57
N VAL A 148 3.84 -8.07 -0.64
CA VAL A 148 4.21 -7.08 0.39
C VAL A 148 3.51 -7.42 1.70
N ALA A 149 2.20 -7.69 1.67
CA ALA A 149 1.42 -8.08 2.84
C ALA A 149 2.01 -9.31 3.56
N LYS A 150 2.47 -10.31 2.80
CA LYS A 150 3.18 -11.49 3.34
C LYS A 150 4.41 -11.10 4.15
N LYS A 151 5.26 -10.23 3.59
CA LYS A 151 6.48 -9.75 4.26
C LYS A 151 6.15 -8.96 5.52
N LEU A 152 5.18 -8.04 5.43
CA LEU A 152 4.79 -7.19 6.55
C LEU A 152 4.16 -7.99 7.69
N ALA A 153 3.23 -8.91 7.37
CA ALA A 153 2.63 -9.79 8.36
C ALA A 153 3.69 -10.65 9.05
N ALA A 154 4.69 -11.16 8.31
CA ALA A 154 5.81 -11.91 8.90
C ALA A 154 6.67 -11.06 9.87
N LYS A 155 6.68 -9.72 9.73
CA LYS A 155 7.30 -8.78 10.68
C LYS A 155 6.42 -8.48 11.91
N GLY A 156 5.22 -9.06 12.02
CA GLY A 156 4.27 -8.78 13.10
C GLY A 156 3.40 -7.54 12.86
N ILE A 157 3.40 -7.00 11.64
CA ILE A 157 2.57 -5.84 11.27
C ILE A 157 1.18 -6.34 10.88
N GLU A 158 0.14 -5.73 11.43
CA GLU A 158 -1.24 -6.01 11.02
C GLU A 158 -1.45 -5.52 9.59
N VAL A 159 -1.94 -6.38 8.70
CA VAL A 159 -2.21 -6.00 7.30
C VAL A 159 -3.67 -6.26 6.97
N VAL A 160 -4.32 -5.24 6.39
CA VAL A 160 -5.74 -5.28 6.05
C VAL A 160 -5.97 -4.80 4.62
N PHE A 161 -6.84 -5.49 3.89
CA PHE A 161 -7.38 -5.06 2.61
C PHE A 161 -8.85 -4.68 2.80
N LEU A 162 -9.23 -3.47 2.41
CA LEU A 162 -10.61 -2.99 2.54
C LEU A 162 -11.03 -2.14 1.34
N ASN A 163 -12.33 -2.00 1.12
CA ASN A 163 -12.88 -1.23 0.00
C ASN A 163 -12.91 0.28 0.29
N ILE A 164 -11.88 1.04 -0.10
CA ILE A 164 -11.81 2.46 0.22
C ILE A 164 -12.85 3.32 -0.51
N VAL A 165 -13.50 2.78 -1.55
CA VAL A 165 -14.57 3.46 -2.29
C VAL A 165 -15.86 3.51 -1.47
N LYS A 166 -16.06 2.58 -0.52
CA LYS A 166 -17.20 2.62 0.40
C LYS A 166 -16.99 3.72 1.45
N GLY A 167 -17.73 4.82 1.30
CA GLY A 167 -17.67 5.95 2.23
C GLY A 167 -17.84 5.53 3.69
N GLY A 168 -17.01 6.08 4.57
CA GLY A 168 -17.03 5.82 6.02
C GLY A 168 -16.30 4.56 6.47
N ILE A 169 -16.00 3.60 5.59
CA ILE A 169 -15.42 2.31 6.01
C ILE A 169 -14.06 2.45 6.69
N LEU A 170 -13.21 3.38 6.22
CA LEU A 170 -11.90 3.62 6.81
C LEU A 170 -12.04 4.21 8.21
N THR A 171 -12.95 5.17 8.39
CA THR A 171 -13.24 5.78 9.69
C THR A 171 -13.83 4.76 10.65
N ASP A 172 -14.76 3.92 10.19
CA ASP A 172 -15.35 2.84 10.98
C ASP A 172 -14.30 1.82 11.42
N PHE A 173 -13.43 1.39 10.49
CA PHE A 173 -12.31 0.49 10.77
C PHE A 173 -11.36 1.08 11.82
N LEU A 174 -10.91 2.32 11.63
CA LEU A 174 -9.98 2.99 12.54
C LEU A 174 -10.61 3.28 13.92
N SER A 175 -11.94 3.37 13.99
CA SER A 175 -12.70 3.52 15.25
C SER A 175 -12.97 2.19 15.96
N GLY A 176 -12.48 1.07 15.41
CA GLY A 176 -12.64 -0.26 15.99
C GLY A 176 -14.00 -0.92 15.72
N LYS A 177 -14.81 -0.40 14.79
CA LYS A 177 -16.04 -1.06 14.36
C LYS A 177 -15.72 -2.26 13.48
N GLU A 178 -16.61 -3.24 13.48
CA GLU A 178 -16.52 -4.36 12.55
C GLU A 178 -16.86 -3.88 11.13
N VAL A 179 -15.99 -4.19 10.17
CA VAL A 179 -16.15 -3.83 8.75
C VAL A 179 -15.79 -5.02 7.88
N THR A 180 -16.37 -5.07 6.69
CA THR A 180 -16.01 -6.03 5.65
C THR A 180 -14.60 -5.73 5.13
N ALA A 181 -13.69 -6.67 5.32
CA ALA A 181 -12.28 -6.58 4.92
C ALA A 181 -11.64 -7.97 4.90
N THR A 182 -10.45 -8.07 4.32
CA THR A 182 -9.54 -9.21 4.48
C THR A 182 -8.42 -8.85 5.44
N ARG A 183 -8.19 -9.67 6.47
CA ARG A 183 -7.05 -9.55 7.39
C ARG A 183 -5.98 -10.59 7.11
N VAL A 184 -4.71 -10.19 7.14
CA VAL A 184 -3.57 -11.12 7.01
C VAL A 184 -3.06 -11.52 8.38
N LEU A 185 -3.02 -12.82 8.64
CA LEU A 185 -2.61 -13.40 9.91
C LEU A 185 -1.26 -14.12 9.76
N ILE A 186 -0.39 -14.03 10.78
CA ILE A 186 0.84 -14.83 10.83
C ILE A 186 0.51 -16.32 10.88
N ASN A 187 -0.38 -16.71 11.78
CA ASN A 187 -0.87 -18.07 11.95
C ASN A 187 -2.39 -18.03 12.07
N ARG A 188 -3.09 -18.83 11.26
CA ARG A 188 -4.52 -19.07 11.46
C ARG A 188 -4.66 -19.94 12.70
N LYS A 189 -5.36 -19.47 13.74
CA LYS A 189 -5.83 -20.39 14.78
C LYS A 189 -6.83 -21.32 14.08
N ILE A 190 -6.44 -22.57 13.87
CA ILE A 190 -7.40 -23.63 13.53
C ILE A 190 -8.33 -23.67 14.73
N SER A 191 -9.56 -23.17 14.55
CA SER A 191 -10.59 -23.36 15.56
C SER A 191 -10.83 -24.87 15.68
N PRO A 192 -10.86 -25.44 16.90
CA PRO A 192 -10.99 -26.88 17.11
C PRO A 192 -12.29 -27.45 16.53
#